data_AF-A0A8D9HYB3-F1
#
_entry.id   AF-A0A8D9HYB3-F1
#
_cell.length_a   1.000
_cell.length_b   1.000
_cell.length_c   1.000
_cell.angle_alpha   90.00
_cell.angle_beta   90.00
_cell.angle_gamma   90.00
#
_symmetry.space_group_name_H-M   'P 1'
#
loop_
_entity.id
_entity.type
_entity.pdbx_description
1 polymer ?
#
loop_
_entity_poly.entity_id
_entity_poly.type
_entity_poly.pdbx_seq_one_letter_code
_entity_poly.pdbx_strand_id
1 'polypeptide(L)'
;MCISGVLYYAAAANSSSGRTMVACFDLRSEKFSFVNFSRAVPGSTTLVNYNGKLAVGSTRCWKKMSGPSMSTYYRPPPLWKDVVARNMRIAGLVGVNEIVLAPWFENVPSYVIYFNVERKTITKVGIQGMEVFQGKRLDTHLNYVENVKLI
;
A
#
# COMPACT_ATOMS: atom_id res chain seq x y z
N MET A 1 -2.50 6.14 7.67
CA MET A 1 -1.47 5.25 8.27
C MET A 1 -0.74 6.04 9.35
N CYS A 2 -0.37 5.42 10.48
CA CYS A 2 0.42 6.08 11.52
C CYS A 2 1.79 5.41 11.64
N ILE A 3 2.88 6.18 11.61
CA ILE A 3 4.24 5.67 11.87
C ILE A 3 4.91 6.65 12.83
N SER A 4 5.35 6.15 13.98
CA SER A 4 6.09 6.94 14.99
C SER A 4 5.42 8.27 15.38
N GLY A 5 4.09 8.27 15.55
CA GLY A 5 3.34 9.46 15.96
C GLY A 5 3.02 10.45 14.82
N VAL A 6 3.30 10.09 13.56
CA VAL A 6 2.93 10.90 12.39
C VAL A 6 1.85 10.18 11.59
N LEU A 7 0.74 10.87 11.33
CA LEU A 7 -0.32 10.41 10.45
C LEU A 7 0.00 10.77 9.00
N TYR A 8 -0.05 9.78 8.12
CA TYR A 8 0.21 9.90 6.70
C TYR A 8 -1.06 9.64 5.89
N TYR A 9 -1.34 10.56 4.96
CA TYR A 9 -2.49 10.55 4.07
C TYR A 9 -2.03 10.69 2.62
N ALA A 10 -2.51 9.79 1.75
CA ALA A 10 -2.39 10.01 0.32
C ALA A 10 -3.46 11.03 -0.09
N ALA A 11 -3.05 12.12 -0.72
CA ALA A 11 -3.94 13.21 -1.12
C ALA A 11 -3.67 13.61 -2.58
N ALA A 12 -4.70 14.14 -3.25
CA ALA A 12 -4.54 14.78 -4.55
C ALA A 12 -4.09 16.23 -4.33
N ALA A 13 -3.05 16.67 -5.05
CA ALA A 13 -2.51 18.01 -4.89
C ALA A 13 -3.40 19.10 -5.52
N ASN A 14 -4.08 18.76 -6.64
CA ASN A 14 -5.10 19.58 -7.28
C ASN A 14 -5.92 18.70 -8.24
N SER A 15 -7.22 18.92 -8.35
CA SER A 15 -8.15 18.14 -9.18
C SER A 15 -7.76 18.12 -10.67
N SER A 16 -7.11 19.18 -11.17
CA SER A 16 -6.69 19.32 -12.56
C SER A 16 -5.29 18.77 -12.88
N SER A 17 -4.43 18.60 -11.86
CA SER A 17 -2.99 18.36 -12.09
C SER A 17 -2.60 16.88 -12.20
N GLY A 18 -3.46 15.96 -11.76
CA GLY A 18 -3.12 14.54 -11.58
C GLY A 18 -1.95 14.29 -10.63
N ARG A 19 -1.43 15.32 -9.94
CA ARG A 19 -0.32 15.18 -9.00
C ARG A 19 -0.84 14.63 -7.68
N THR A 20 -0.22 13.57 -7.22
CA THR A 20 -0.43 13.03 -5.88
C THR A 20 0.53 13.74 -4.92
N MET A 21 0.16 13.82 -3.65
CA MET A 21 1.02 14.20 -2.55
C MET A 21 0.78 13.30 -1.34
N VAL A 22 1.73 13.27 -0.41
CA VAL A 22 1.51 12.75 0.94
C VAL A 22 1.40 13.93 1.89
N ALA A 23 0.26 14.04 2.57
CA ALA A 23 0.13 14.91 3.73
C ALA A 23 0.58 14.14 4.98
N CYS A 24 1.41 14.77 5.79
CA CYS A 24 1.93 14.24 7.05
C CYS A 24 1.46 15.16 8.17
N PHE A 25 0.80 14.61 9.19
CA PHE A 25 0.35 15.33 10.38
C PHE A 25 1.05 14.76 11.61
N ASP A 26 1.92 15.57 12.23
CA ASP A 26 2.61 15.20 13.47
C ASP A 26 1.65 15.34 14.65
N LEU A 27 1.35 14.23 15.34
CA LEU A 27 0.40 14.21 16.46
C LEU A 27 0.89 14.98 17.69
N ARG A 28 2.21 15.17 17.85
CA ARG A 28 2.78 15.86 19.01
C ARG A 28 2.84 17.37 18.79
N SER A 29 3.23 17.79 17.59
CA SER A 29 3.35 19.21 17.25
C SER A 29 2.11 19.79 16.58
N GLU A 30 1.15 18.94 16.20
CA GLU A 30 -0.10 19.27 15.48
C GLU A 30 0.14 20.04 14.17
N LYS A 31 1.27 19.77 13.52
CA LYS A 31 1.69 20.48 12.30
C LYS A 31 1.62 19.58 11.08
N PHE A 32 1.17 20.20 9.98
CA PHE A 32 1.21 19.58 8.67
C PHE A 32 2.55 19.80 7.97
N SER A 33 2.98 18.77 7.25
CA SER A 33 4.00 18.86 6.22
C SER A 33 3.57 18.06 4.99
N PHE A 34 4.06 18.44 3.82
CA PHE A 34 3.58 17.89 2.55
C PHE A 34 4.75 17.45 1.68
N VAL A 35 4.61 16.28 1.06
CA VAL A 35 5.60 15.76 0.11
C VAL A 35 4.94 15.51 -1.23
N ASN A 36 5.37 16.28 -2.23
CA ASN A 36 4.83 16.23 -3.58
C ASN A 36 5.49 15.13 -4.41
N PHE A 37 4.70 14.42 -5.20
CA PHE A 37 5.24 13.51 -6.22
C PHE A 37 5.45 14.27 -7.53
N SER A 38 6.67 14.24 -8.06
CA SER A 38 7.03 14.86 -9.35
C SER A 38 6.29 14.26 -10.55
N ARG A 39 5.73 13.06 -10.41
CA ARG A 39 4.88 12.40 -11.41
C ARG A 39 3.60 11.91 -10.72
N ALA A 40 2.49 12.00 -11.45
CA ALA A 40 1.22 11.38 -11.07
C ALA A 40 1.47 9.94 -10.61
N VAL A 41 1.11 9.62 -9.37
CA VAL A 41 1.14 8.24 -8.90
C VAL A 41 -0.20 7.63 -9.32
N PRO A 42 -0.23 6.42 -9.93
CA PRO A 42 -1.47 5.83 -10.42
C PRO A 42 -2.56 5.77 -9.34
N GLY A 43 -3.84 5.81 -9.74
CA GLY A 43 -5.01 5.83 -8.83
C GLY A 43 -5.18 4.63 -7.87
N SER A 44 -4.21 3.72 -7.81
CA SER A 44 -4.10 2.59 -6.88
C SER A 44 -2.86 2.72 -5.99
N THR A 45 -2.65 3.91 -5.42
CA THR A 45 -1.51 4.19 -4.55
C THR A 45 -1.82 3.77 -3.11
N THR A 46 -1.02 2.87 -2.55
CA THR A 46 -1.10 2.44 -1.15
C THR A 46 0.10 2.98 -0.38
N LEU A 47 -0.17 3.63 0.75
CA LEU A 47 0.85 3.95 1.74
C LEU A 47 1.19 2.68 2.52
N VAL A 48 2.48 2.37 2.65
CA VAL A 48 2.95 1.23 3.43
C VAL A 48 4.04 1.66 4.41
N ASN A 49 4.14 0.94 5.52
CA ASN A 49 5.27 1.03 6.43
C ASN A 49 6.32 -0.02 6.01
N TYR A 50 7.46 0.43 5.48
CA TYR A 50 8.61 -0.42 5.18
C TYR A 50 9.69 -0.19 6.22
N ASN A 51 9.79 -1.08 7.20
CA ASN A 51 10.81 -1.04 8.26
C ASN A 51 10.90 0.34 8.96
N GLY A 52 9.77 0.84 9.45
CA GLY A 52 9.67 2.13 10.14
C GLY A 52 9.76 3.35 9.22
N LYS A 53 9.83 3.15 7.89
CA LYS A 53 9.90 4.22 6.90
C LYS A 53 8.69 4.16 5.99
N LEU A 54 8.14 5.33 5.67
CA LEU A 54 7.04 5.43 4.73
C LEU A 54 7.50 5.02 3.32
N ALA A 55 6.74 4.13 2.68
CA ALA A 55 6.84 3.89 1.25
C ALA A 55 5.47 4.00 0.60
N VAL A 56 5.48 4.32 -0.68
CA VAL A 56 4.30 4.55 -1.49
C VAL A 56 4.38 3.61 -2.68
N GLY A 57 3.44 2.67 -2.74
CA GLY A 57 3.42 1.59 -3.72
C GLY A 57 2.18 1.60 -4.58
N SER A 58 2.33 1.20 -5.83
CA SER A 58 1.26 0.76 -6.72
C SER A 58 1.70 -0.53 -7.41
N THR A 59 0.79 -1.21 -8.10
CA THR A 59 1.14 -2.40 -8.90
C THR A 59 2.19 -2.11 -9.99
N ARG A 60 2.46 -0.84 -10.31
CA ARG A 60 3.42 -0.45 -11.35
C ARG A 60 4.74 0.11 -10.80
N CYS A 61 4.71 0.72 -9.62
CA CYS A 61 5.87 1.44 -9.10
C CYS A 61 5.85 1.52 -7.58
N TRP A 62 7.05 1.50 -7.00
CA TRP A 62 7.26 1.68 -5.58
C TRP A 62 8.26 2.80 -5.34
N LYS A 63 7.97 3.67 -4.37
CA LYS A 63 8.87 4.73 -3.95
C LYS A 63 9.02 4.73 -2.44
N LYS A 64 10.26 4.78 -1.94
CA LYS A 64 10.56 4.84 -0.50
C LYS A 64 11.02 6.24 -0.07
N MET A 65 10.47 6.68 1.06
CA MET A 65 10.79 7.97 1.66
C MET A 65 12.07 7.85 2.50
N SER A 66 12.98 8.80 2.33
CA SER A 66 14.19 8.96 3.15
C SER A 66 14.23 10.41 3.62
N GLY A 67 13.75 10.68 4.83
CA GLY A 67 13.58 12.04 5.33
C GLY A 67 12.47 12.81 4.60
N PRO A 68 12.61 14.11 4.32
CA PRO A 68 11.59 14.92 3.65
C PRO A 68 11.52 14.69 2.12
N SER A 69 12.31 13.78 1.57
CA SER A 69 12.42 13.53 0.12
C SER A 69 12.25 12.04 -0.22
N MET A 70 11.70 11.79 -1.40
CA MET A 70 11.57 10.46 -1.99
C MET A 70 12.82 10.11 -2.77
N SER A 71 13.56 9.08 -2.36
CA SER A 71 14.91 8.81 -2.88
C SER A 71 14.99 7.56 -3.75
N THR A 72 14.23 6.50 -3.46
CA THR A 72 14.44 5.20 -4.11
C THR A 72 13.21 4.75 -4.90
N TYR A 73 13.40 4.49 -6.19
CA TYR A 73 12.42 3.84 -7.07
C TYR A 73 12.69 2.34 -7.12
N TYR A 74 11.72 1.54 -6.68
CA TYR A 74 11.72 0.11 -6.92
C TYR A 74 10.80 -0.21 -8.10
N ARG A 75 11.39 -0.80 -9.13
CA ARG A 75 10.62 -1.37 -10.25
C ARG A 75 10.20 -2.79 -9.88
N PRO A 76 8.91 -3.14 -9.97
CA PRO A 76 8.51 -4.52 -9.77
C PRO A 76 9.23 -5.46 -10.77
N PRO A 77 9.57 -6.71 -10.37
CA PRO A 77 10.22 -7.66 -11.27
C PRO A 77 9.39 -7.96 -12.52
N PRO A 78 9.98 -8.46 -13.62
CA PRO A 78 9.22 -8.81 -14.84
C PRO A 78 8.03 -9.73 -14.57
N LEU A 79 8.22 -10.79 -13.77
CA LEU A 79 7.20 -11.76 -13.35
C LEU A 79 5.98 -11.10 -12.66
N TRP A 80 6.17 -9.92 -12.08
CA TRP A 80 5.12 -9.18 -11.39
C TRP A 80 3.98 -8.78 -12.33
N LYS A 81 4.25 -8.49 -13.61
CA LYS A 81 3.20 -8.09 -14.56
C LYS A 81 2.29 -9.24 -14.96
N ASP A 82 2.83 -10.46 -15.03
CA ASP A 82 2.10 -11.64 -15.48
C ASP A 82 1.25 -12.24 -14.35
N VAL A 83 1.69 -12.03 -13.10
CA VAL A 83 1.04 -12.58 -11.90
C VAL A 83 -0.01 -11.64 -11.34
N VAL A 84 0.22 -10.33 -11.40
CA VAL A 84 -0.68 -9.33 -10.84
C VAL A 84 -1.76 -9.00 -11.86
N ALA A 85 -2.93 -9.62 -11.68
CA ALA A 85 -4.13 -9.29 -12.45
C ALA A 85 -4.48 -7.80 -12.32
N ARG A 86 -5.11 -7.22 -13.35
CA ARG A 86 -5.51 -5.80 -13.39
C ARG A 86 -6.37 -5.37 -12.20
N ASN A 87 -7.04 -6.31 -11.54
CA ASN A 87 -7.98 -6.08 -10.46
C ASN A 87 -7.38 -6.26 -9.06
N MET A 88 -6.07 -6.51 -8.96
CA MET A 88 -5.35 -6.60 -7.68
C MET A 88 -4.83 -5.23 -7.24
N ARG A 89 -4.85 -4.99 -5.93
CA ARG A 89 -4.20 -3.85 -5.29
C ARG A 89 -3.30 -4.30 -4.16
N ILE A 90 -2.35 -3.44 -3.82
CA ILE A 90 -1.48 -3.65 -2.68
C ILE A 90 -2.31 -3.41 -1.43
N ALA A 91 -2.48 -4.45 -0.62
CA ALA A 91 -3.07 -4.33 0.71
C ALA A 91 -2.04 -3.78 1.72
N GLY A 92 -0.76 -4.08 1.51
CA GLY A 92 0.33 -3.53 2.29
C GLY A 92 1.56 -4.45 2.32
N LEU A 93 2.31 -4.37 3.42
CA LEU A 93 3.49 -5.19 3.71
C LEU A 93 3.25 -6.00 4.99
N VAL A 94 3.72 -7.24 4.97
CA VAL A 94 3.86 -8.13 6.13
C VAL A 94 5.36 -8.36 6.34
N GLY A 95 5.81 -8.19 7.58
CA GLY A 95 7.24 -8.25 7.90
C GLY A 95 8.07 -7.22 7.12
N VAL A 96 9.27 -7.62 6.70
CA VAL A 96 10.23 -6.72 6.02
C VAL A 96 10.17 -6.78 4.50
N ASN A 97 9.84 -7.94 3.93
CA ASN A 97 10.05 -8.21 2.51
C ASN A 97 8.79 -8.76 1.82
N GLU A 98 7.67 -8.97 2.51
CA GLU A 98 6.48 -9.57 1.90
C GLU A 98 5.41 -8.55 1.59
N ILE A 99 5.22 -8.27 0.30
CA ILE A 99 4.11 -7.45 -0.18
C ILE A 99 2.88 -8.34 -0.32
N VAL A 100 1.75 -7.87 0.21
CA VAL A 100 0.47 -8.55 0.04
C VAL A 100 -0.38 -7.81 -0.99
N LEU A 101 -0.88 -8.56 -1.96
CA LEU A 101 -1.86 -8.10 -2.93
C LEU A 101 -3.21 -8.78 -2.69
N ALA A 102 -4.26 -7.98 -2.77
CA ALA A 102 -5.64 -8.40 -2.59
C ALA A 102 -6.52 -7.86 -3.73
N PRO A 103 -7.60 -8.56 -4.09
CA PRO A 103 -8.54 -8.09 -5.10
C PRO A 103 -9.25 -6.80 -4.66
N TRP A 104 -9.56 -5.92 -5.61
CA TRP A 104 -10.24 -4.64 -5.36
C TRP A 104 -11.68 -4.55 -5.91
N PHE A 105 -12.05 -5.37 -6.91
CA PHE A 105 -13.40 -5.41 -7.47
C PHE A 105 -13.86 -6.85 -7.75
N GLU A 106 -15.19 -7.02 -7.70
CA GLU A 106 -15.95 -8.26 -7.74
C GLU A 106 -15.72 -9.10 -9.00
N ASN A 107 -15.87 -10.42 -8.82
CA ASN A 107 -15.64 -11.55 -9.74
C ASN A 107 -14.25 -12.21 -9.81
N VAL A 108 -13.30 -11.91 -8.93
CA VAL A 108 -12.08 -12.73 -8.75
C VAL A 108 -11.47 -12.45 -7.37
N PRO A 109 -10.66 -13.33 -6.78
CA PRO A 109 -10.84 -14.72 -6.39
C PRO A 109 -10.78 -14.88 -4.84
N SER A 110 -11.07 -16.06 -4.32
CA SER A 110 -10.83 -16.46 -2.93
C SER A 110 -9.33 -16.63 -2.64
N TYR A 111 -8.46 -15.70 -3.02
CA TYR A 111 -7.03 -15.77 -2.68
C TYR A 111 -6.35 -14.41 -2.59
N VAL A 112 -5.28 -14.36 -1.79
CA VAL A 112 -4.29 -13.27 -1.75
C VAL A 112 -2.98 -13.73 -2.36
N ILE A 113 -2.17 -12.76 -2.80
CA ILE A 113 -0.81 -13.02 -3.30
C ILE A 113 0.18 -12.39 -2.33
N TYR A 114 1.13 -13.19 -1.86
CA TYR A 114 2.33 -12.74 -1.18
C TYR A 114 3.47 -12.69 -2.19
N PHE A 115 4.21 -11.60 -2.20
CA PHE A 115 5.44 -11.50 -2.96
C PHE A 115 6.59 -11.15 -2.04
N ASN A 116 7.62 -11.98 -2.05
CA ASN A 116 8.84 -11.72 -1.34
C ASN A 116 9.79 -10.88 -2.23
N VAL A 117 10.08 -9.65 -1.81
CA VAL A 117 10.91 -8.69 -2.56
C VAL A 117 12.35 -9.15 -2.73
N GLU A 118 12.92 -9.75 -1.68
CA GLU A 118 14.31 -10.19 -1.66
C GLU A 118 14.51 -11.46 -2.50
N ARG A 119 13.69 -12.48 -2.23
CA ARG A 119 13.74 -13.78 -2.90
C ARG A 119 13.12 -13.75 -4.30
N LYS A 120 12.34 -12.72 -4.61
CA LYS A 120 11.55 -12.57 -5.85
C LYS A 120 10.57 -13.73 -6.08
N THR A 121 10.07 -14.32 -4.99
CA THR A 121 9.13 -15.44 -5.02
C THR A 121 7.70 -14.96 -4.84
N ILE A 122 6.77 -15.73 -5.39
CA ILE A 122 5.33 -15.45 -5.35
C ILE A 122 4.65 -16.64 -4.69
N THR A 123 3.81 -16.36 -3.69
CA THR A 123 2.95 -17.35 -3.05
C THR A 123 1.51 -16.92 -3.20
N LYS A 124 0.66 -17.84 -3.67
CA LYS A 124 -0.78 -17.60 -3.85
C LYS A 124 -1.52 -18.42 -2.79
N VAL A 125 -2.32 -17.74 -1.96
CA VAL A 125 -2.96 -18.36 -0.78
C VAL A 125 -4.47 -18.24 -0.90
N GLY A 126 -5.14 -19.38 -0.99
CA GLY A 126 -6.60 -19.46 -0.96
C GLY A 126 -7.18 -19.05 0.40
N ILE A 127 -8.28 -18.30 0.39
CA ILE A 127 -9.08 -17.90 1.54
C ILE A 127 -10.42 -18.63 1.45
N GLN A 128 -10.68 -19.51 2.40
CA GLN A 128 -11.93 -20.25 2.51
C GLN A 128 -13.02 -19.37 3.13
N GLY A 129 -14.30 -19.62 2.80
CA GLY A 129 -15.43 -18.89 3.39
C GLY A 129 -15.75 -17.56 2.70
N MET A 130 -15.06 -17.22 1.61
CA MET A 130 -15.25 -15.94 0.89
C MET A 130 -16.44 -15.97 -0.08
N GLU A 131 -16.97 -17.15 -0.37
CA GLU A 131 -18.15 -17.37 -1.22
C GLU A 131 -19.39 -16.60 -0.76
N VAL A 132 -19.54 -16.36 0.55
CA VAL A 132 -20.67 -15.59 1.10
C VAL A 132 -20.61 -14.10 0.73
N PHE A 133 -19.45 -13.61 0.31
CA PHE A 133 -19.22 -12.21 -0.07
C PHE A 133 -19.12 -12.05 -1.60
N GLN A 134 -19.56 -13.04 -2.38
CA GLN A 134 -19.57 -12.94 -3.83
C GLN A 134 -20.43 -11.75 -4.29
N GLY A 135 -19.90 -10.93 -5.20
CA GLY A 135 -20.58 -9.72 -5.64
C GLY A 135 -20.66 -8.65 -4.54
N LYS A 136 -19.73 -8.66 -3.58
CA LYS A 136 -19.51 -7.58 -2.61
C LYS A 136 -18.10 -7.00 -2.73
N ARG A 137 -18.00 -5.69 -2.54
CA ARG A 137 -16.74 -4.97 -2.40
C ARG A 137 -16.14 -5.25 -1.03
N LEU A 138 -14.90 -5.73 -1.03
CA LEU A 138 -14.15 -6.04 0.18
C LEU A 138 -12.88 -5.19 0.20
N ASP A 139 -12.65 -4.50 1.31
CA ASP A 139 -11.40 -3.81 1.56
C ASP A 139 -10.52 -4.71 2.44
N THR A 140 -9.29 -4.97 2.00
CA THR A 140 -8.32 -5.77 2.76
C THR A 140 -7.43 -4.85 3.59
N HIS A 141 -7.45 -5.06 4.91
CA HIS A 141 -6.60 -4.36 5.85
C HIS A 141 -5.63 -5.35 6.50
N LEU A 142 -4.35 -4.99 6.53
CA LEU A 142 -3.30 -5.78 7.17
C LEU A 142 -2.98 -5.20 8.55
N ASN A 143 -2.40 -6.04 9.41
CA ASN A 143 -1.90 -5.65 10.74
C ASN A 143 -3.00 -5.07 11.65
N TYR A 144 -4.23 -5.57 11.53
CA TYR A 144 -5.27 -5.32 12.53
C TYR A 144 -4.83 -5.95 13.84
N VAL A 145 -4.66 -5.12 14.87
CA VAL A 145 -4.46 -5.56 16.25
C VAL A 145 -5.75 -5.25 16.99
N GLU A 146 -6.47 -6.29 17.39
CA GLU A 146 -7.65 -6.15 18.23
C GLU A 146 -7.21 -5.77 19.65
N ASN A 147 -7.90 -4.83 20.29
CA ASN A 147 -7.68 -4.38 21.68
C ASN A 147 -6.39 -3.58 21.96
N VAL A 148 -6.32 -2.34 21.46
CA VAL A 148 -5.47 -1.33 22.12
C VAL A 148 -6.23 -0.82 23.34
N LYS A 149 -6.00 -1.42 24.52
CA LYS A 149 -6.36 -0.75 25.78
C LYS A 149 -5.49 0.50 25.88
N LEU A 150 -6.09 1.66 25.68
CA LEU A 150 -5.47 2.93 26.03
C LEU A 150 -5.27 2.91 27.55
N ILE A 151 -4.02 2.89 28.00
CA ILE A 151 -3.64 3.13 29.40
C ILE A 151 -3.47 4.63 29.57
#